data_AF-A0AAU9LWU9-F1
#
_entry.id   AF-A0AAU9LWU9-F1
#
_cell.length_a   1.000
_cell.length_b   1.000
_cell.length_c   1.000
_cell.angle_alpha   90.00
_cell.angle_beta   90.00
_cell.angle_gamma   90.00
#
_symmetry.space_group_name_H-M   'P 1'
#
loop_
_entity.id
_entity.type
_entity.pdbx_description
1 polymer ?
#
loop_
_entity_poly.entity_id
_entity_poly.type
_entity_poly.pdbx_seq_one_letter_code
_entity_poly.pdbx_strand_id
1 'polypeptide(L)'
;MGKKRKNEQKERREFKAEGRIHRSCVLDADPELRKSWGWWKVKKWTVHILNRLYTRFGDLKLQNPENKAFAQHFQKNYAGKFLECHLNLLNALRMGDYLPDRVSNLILQYLSNSLSKTTMYNLLQPRLDVVLFEISLPLMCFNDNDQALWEEDPHEYVRKGYDIIEDLYSPSIAAMDFVSELVRKRGKENLQKFILFIMEIFKRYEEASIEIKAYRQKDGALLAIGALCEKLKQTEPYKSELEPMLAQHVFLEFASPVGHLRAKAAWVAGQYAHISFSDPNNFRKALQLMAKVGVKKLADVHFSLI
;
A
#
# COMPACT_ATOMS: atom_id res chain seq x y z
N MET A 1 -41.60 -24.84 1.90
CA MET A 1 -40.21 -24.48 1.53
C MET A 1 -40.07 -23.36 0.49
N GLY A 2 -41.02 -23.16 -0.44
CA GLY A 2 -40.89 -22.14 -1.51
C GLY A 2 -41.02 -20.66 -1.09
N LYS A 3 -41.81 -20.33 -0.05
CA LYS A 3 -42.00 -18.94 0.42
C LYS A 3 -40.74 -18.36 1.10
N LYS A 4 -40.01 -19.17 1.87
CA LYS A 4 -38.79 -18.75 2.60
C LYS A 4 -37.63 -18.42 1.64
N ARG A 5 -37.45 -19.24 0.59
CA ARG A 5 -36.46 -19.00 -0.48
C ARG A 5 -36.77 -17.76 -1.32
N LYS A 6 -38.06 -17.45 -1.54
CA LYS A 6 -38.49 -16.23 -2.25
C LYS A 6 -38.24 -14.96 -1.42
N ASN A 7 -38.43 -15.00 -0.10
CA ASN A 7 -38.10 -13.88 0.78
C ASN A 7 -36.59 -13.62 0.85
N GLU A 8 -35.76 -14.65 1.01
CA GLU A 8 -34.30 -14.50 1.02
C GLU A 8 -33.75 -13.95 -0.30
N GLN A 9 -34.35 -14.32 -1.44
CA GLN A 9 -33.98 -13.76 -2.74
C GLN A 9 -34.44 -12.30 -2.90
N LYS A 10 -35.57 -11.92 -2.30
CA LYS A 10 -36.08 -10.53 -2.32
C LYS A 10 -35.19 -9.62 -1.45
N GLU A 11 -34.87 -10.03 -0.23
CA GLU A 11 -33.96 -9.31 0.67
C GLU A 11 -32.55 -9.17 0.06
N ARG A 12 -32.03 -10.20 -0.61
CA ARG A 12 -30.75 -10.12 -1.34
C ARG A 12 -30.78 -9.16 -2.53
N ARG A 13 -31.94 -8.96 -3.15
CA ARG A 13 -32.13 -8.01 -4.28
C ARG A 13 -32.28 -6.59 -3.76
N GLU A 14 -33.02 -6.40 -2.68
CA GLU A 14 -33.20 -5.11 -2.00
C GLU A 14 -31.87 -4.63 -1.41
N PHE A 15 -31.10 -5.48 -0.72
CA PHE A 15 -29.77 -5.14 -0.21
C PHE A 15 -28.77 -4.79 -1.34
N LYS A 16 -28.87 -5.46 -2.49
CA LYS A 16 -28.07 -5.11 -3.69
C LYS A 16 -28.52 -3.80 -4.33
N ALA A 17 -29.81 -3.49 -4.31
CA ALA A 17 -30.37 -2.23 -4.83
C ALA A 17 -30.01 -1.06 -3.91
N GLU A 18 -30.17 -1.20 -2.60
CA GLU A 18 -29.70 -0.24 -1.59
C GLU A 18 -28.19 -0.04 -1.68
N GLY A 19 -27.41 -1.12 -1.87
CA GLY A 19 -25.98 -1.04 -2.10
C GLY A 19 -25.60 -0.26 -3.38
N ARG A 20 -26.40 -0.33 -4.45
CA ARG A 20 -26.18 0.44 -5.68
C ARG A 20 -26.59 1.91 -5.55
N ILE A 21 -27.73 2.18 -4.91
CA ILE A 21 -28.20 3.55 -4.66
C ILE A 21 -27.23 4.28 -3.73
N HIS A 22 -26.79 3.60 -2.66
CA HIS A 22 -25.75 4.11 -1.76
C HIS A 22 -24.45 4.38 -2.51
N ARG A 23 -24.04 3.52 -3.45
CA ARG A 23 -22.81 3.69 -4.23
C ARG A 23 -22.82 4.95 -5.10
N SER A 24 -23.92 5.24 -5.79
CA SER A 24 -24.06 6.46 -6.61
C SER A 24 -24.02 7.73 -5.74
N CYS A 25 -24.78 7.77 -4.64
CA CYS A 25 -24.78 8.93 -3.74
C CYS A 25 -23.44 9.17 -3.05
N VAL A 26 -22.60 8.15 -2.90
CA VAL A 26 -21.27 8.26 -2.31
C VAL A 26 -20.28 8.95 -3.22
N LEU A 27 -20.31 8.68 -4.52
CA LEU A 27 -19.32 9.18 -5.47
C LEU A 27 -19.56 10.63 -5.93
N ASP A 28 -20.78 11.14 -5.74
CA ASP A 28 -21.17 12.50 -6.16
C ASP A 28 -21.16 13.52 -5.01
N ALA A 29 -20.98 13.08 -3.75
CA ALA A 29 -21.02 13.96 -2.56
C ALA A 29 -19.69 14.73 -2.33
N ASP A 30 -19.72 15.86 -1.64
CA ASP A 30 -18.49 16.55 -1.18
C ASP A 30 -17.59 15.61 -0.34
N PRO A 31 -16.27 15.49 -0.64
CA PRO A 31 -15.31 14.69 0.14
C PRO A 31 -15.38 14.89 1.66
N GLU A 32 -15.56 16.13 2.15
CA GLU A 32 -15.64 16.41 3.59
C GLU A 32 -16.96 15.90 4.20
N LEU A 33 -18.06 16.04 3.45
CA LEU A 33 -19.34 15.47 3.84
C LEU A 33 -19.27 13.93 3.93
N ARG A 34 -18.60 13.26 2.97
CA ARG A 34 -18.42 11.80 2.99
C ARG A 34 -17.70 11.32 4.25
N LYS A 35 -16.66 12.04 4.69
CA LYS A 35 -15.90 11.71 5.92
C LYS A 35 -16.77 11.81 7.17
N SER A 36 -17.78 12.68 7.18
CA SER A 36 -18.63 12.95 8.34
C SER A 36 -19.70 11.87 8.61
N TRP A 37 -19.99 11.01 7.63
CA TRP A 37 -21.10 10.06 7.69
C TRP A 37 -20.99 9.04 8.82
N GLY A 38 -22.11 8.87 9.56
CA GLY A 38 -22.17 8.05 10.77
C GLY A 38 -21.79 6.58 10.54
N TRP A 39 -22.17 5.99 9.41
CA TRP A 39 -21.84 4.59 9.11
C TRP A 39 -20.35 4.34 8.91
N TRP A 40 -19.58 5.34 8.43
CA TRP A 40 -18.12 5.23 8.35
C TRP A 40 -17.48 5.30 9.74
N LYS A 41 -18.03 6.12 10.64
CA LYS A 41 -17.61 6.14 12.05
C LYS A 41 -17.84 4.78 12.71
N VAL A 42 -19.02 4.17 12.49
CA VAL A 42 -19.32 2.83 13.00
C VAL A 42 -18.34 1.80 12.44
N LYS A 43 -18.18 1.72 11.11
CA LYS A 43 -17.23 0.78 10.46
C LYS A 43 -15.80 0.95 10.98
N LYS A 44 -15.31 2.18 11.09
CA LYS A 44 -13.97 2.49 11.63
C LYS A 44 -13.78 1.91 13.03
N TRP A 45 -14.72 2.18 13.94
CA TRP A 45 -14.62 1.70 15.31
C TRP A 45 -14.80 0.19 15.42
N THR A 46 -15.67 -0.41 14.60
CA THR A 46 -15.78 -1.87 14.49
C THR A 46 -14.44 -2.47 14.08
N VAL A 47 -13.85 -2.06 12.96
CA VAL A 47 -12.55 -2.57 12.48
C VAL A 47 -11.46 -2.36 13.54
N HIS A 48 -11.44 -1.20 14.21
CA HIS A 48 -10.50 -0.94 15.29
C HIS A 48 -10.64 -1.93 16.45
N ILE A 49 -11.86 -2.25 16.89
CA ILE A 49 -12.10 -3.27 17.93
C ILE A 49 -11.67 -4.65 17.43
N LEU A 50 -11.98 -5.01 16.19
CA LEU A 50 -11.59 -6.30 15.62
C LEU A 50 -10.07 -6.46 15.56
N ASN A 51 -9.34 -5.39 15.22
CA ASN A 51 -7.88 -5.36 15.31
C ASN A 51 -7.40 -5.61 16.73
N ARG A 52 -7.96 -4.92 17.72
CA ARG A 52 -7.57 -5.12 19.13
C ARG A 52 -7.84 -6.54 19.61
N LEU A 53 -8.97 -7.14 19.20
CA LEU A 53 -9.27 -8.54 19.49
C LEU A 53 -8.24 -9.47 18.85
N TYR A 54 -7.87 -9.23 17.59
CA TYR A 54 -6.90 -10.07 16.89
C TYR A 54 -5.49 -9.93 17.45
N THR A 55 -5.01 -8.72 17.72
CA THR A 55 -3.70 -8.52 18.37
C THR A 55 -3.66 -9.17 19.74
N ARG A 56 -4.75 -9.09 20.51
CA ARG A 56 -4.80 -9.66 21.86
C ARG A 56 -4.96 -11.18 21.86
N PHE A 57 -5.80 -11.75 21.00
CA PHE A 57 -6.23 -13.17 21.09
C PHE A 57 -5.87 -14.02 19.86
N GLY A 58 -5.27 -13.41 18.84
CA GLY A 58 -4.83 -14.07 17.59
C GLY A 58 -3.56 -14.90 17.75
N ASP A 59 -2.86 -14.81 18.88
CA ASP A 59 -1.73 -15.68 19.21
C ASP A 59 -1.92 -16.40 20.55
N LEU A 60 -2.10 -17.72 20.50
CA LEU A 60 -2.23 -18.57 21.70
C LEU A 60 -0.96 -18.59 22.55
N LYS A 61 0.21 -18.32 21.94
CA LYS A 61 1.50 -18.34 22.65
C LYS A 61 1.64 -17.17 23.62
N LEU A 62 0.90 -16.09 23.40
CA LEU A 62 0.94 -14.87 24.20
C LEU A 62 -0.13 -14.83 25.30
N GLN A 63 -0.96 -15.88 25.43
CA GLN A 63 -2.08 -15.88 26.37
C GLN A 63 -1.70 -16.41 27.74
N ASN A 64 -2.17 -15.74 28.78
CA ASN A 64 -2.22 -16.31 30.13
C ASN A 64 -3.24 -17.47 30.19
N PRO A 65 -3.17 -18.35 31.20
CA PRO A 65 -4.05 -19.52 31.30
C PRO A 65 -5.55 -19.18 31.24
N GLU A 66 -5.96 -18.07 31.87
CA GLU A 66 -7.35 -17.60 31.94
C GLU A 66 -7.93 -17.23 30.57
N ASN A 67 -7.14 -16.57 29.70
CA ASN A 67 -7.62 -16.13 28.40
C ASN A 67 -7.48 -17.19 27.30
N LYS A 68 -6.80 -18.31 27.58
CA LYS A 68 -6.46 -19.31 26.56
C LYS A 68 -7.69 -19.97 25.93
N ALA A 69 -8.70 -20.28 26.73
CA ALA A 69 -9.95 -20.88 26.25
C ALA A 69 -10.70 -19.92 25.30
N PHE A 70 -10.80 -18.64 25.67
CA PHE A 70 -11.40 -17.61 24.81
C PHE A 70 -10.60 -17.43 23.53
N ALA A 71 -9.28 -17.33 23.60
CA ALA A 71 -8.44 -17.14 22.42
C ALA A 71 -8.53 -18.31 21.43
N GLN A 72 -8.62 -19.56 21.93
CA GLN A 72 -8.88 -20.73 21.10
C GLN A 72 -10.25 -20.65 20.41
N HIS A 73 -11.28 -20.30 21.16
CA HIS A 73 -12.62 -20.12 20.61
C HIS A 73 -12.67 -18.99 19.57
N PHE A 74 -11.96 -17.88 19.82
CA PHE A 74 -11.84 -16.74 18.93
C PHE A 74 -11.20 -17.10 17.59
N GLN A 75 -10.05 -17.76 17.62
CA GLN A 75 -9.34 -18.17 16.41
C GLN A 75 -10.15 -19.15 15.58
N LYS A 76 -10.81 -20.11 16.24
CA LYS A 76 -11.60 -21.15 15.57
C LYS A 76 -12.86 -20.60 14.91
N ASN A 77 -13.56 -19.65 15.55
CA ASN A 77 -14.93 -19.29 15.15
C ASN A 77 -15.08 -17.89 14.54
N TYR A 78 -14.16 -16.96 14.82
CA TYR A 78 -14.34 -15.55 14.48
C TYR A 78 -13.22 -14.98 13.60
N ALA A 79 -11.95 -15.29 13.89
CA ALA A 79 -10.82 -14.66 13.20
C ALA A 79 -10.89 -14.75 11.66
N GLY A 80 -11.21 -15.94 11.13
CA GLY A 80 -11.38 -16.15 9.69
C GLY A 80 -12.58 -15.41 9.09
N LYS A 81 -13.72 -15.35 9.81
CA LYS A 81 -14.90 -14.60 9.37
C LYS A 81 -14.63 -13.11 9.32
N PHE A 82 -13.86 -12.60 10.27
CA PHE A 82 -13.43 -11.22 10.27
C PHE A 82 -12.55 -10.95 9.05
N LEU A 83 -11.53 -11.77 8.79
CA LEU A 83 -10.69 -11.63 7.58
C LEU A 83 -11.54 -11.56 6.31
N GLU A 84 -12.54 -12.44 6.16
CA GLU A 84 -13.44 -12.42 5.01
C GLU A 84 -14.25 -11.12 4.89
N CYS A 85 -14.77 -10.59 6.00
CA CYS A 85 -15.48 -9.30 6.00
C CYS A 85 -14.56 -8.14 5.60
N HIS A 86 -13.32 -8.15 6.07
CA HIS A 86 -12.30 -7.15 5.73
C HIS A 86 -11.97 -7.19 4.23
N LEU A 87 -11.77 -8.38 3.66
CA LEU A 87 -11.53 -8.56 2.23
C LEU A 87 -12.74 -8.08 1.39
N ASN A 88 -13.96 -8.30 1.86
CA ASN A 88 -15.15 -7.82 1.18
C ASN A 88 -15.27 -6.29 1.21
N LEU A 89 -14.83 -5.63 2.29
CA LEU A 89 -14.78 -4.17 2.36
C LEU A 89 -13.72 -3.59 1.42
N LEU A 90 -12.53 -4.21 1.31
CA LEU A 90 -11.48 -3.75 0.40
C LEU A 90 -11.87 -3.83 -1.09
N ASN A 91 -12.85 -4.67 -1.45
CA ASN A 91 -13.38 -4.67 -2.81
C ASN A 91 -13.95 -3.31 -3.24
N ALA A 92 -14.31 -2.42 -2.31
CA ALA A 92 -14.70 -1.06 -2.62
C ALA A 92 -13.59 -0.33 -3.40
N LEU A 93 -12.36 -0.36 -2.88
CA LEU A 93 -11.20 0.27 -3.50
C LEU A 93 -10.95 -0.27 -4.92
N ARG A 94 -11.04 -1.59 -5.07
CA ARG A 94 -10.87 -2.28 -6.36
C ARG A 94 -11.88 -1.84 -7.42
N MET A 95 -13.10 -1.52 -7.01
CA MET A 95 -14.18 -1.08 -7.90
C MET A 95 -14.17 0.44 -8.15
N GLY A 96 -13.21 1.18 -7.58
CA GLY A 96 -13.20 2.64 -7.60
C GLY A 96 -14.23 3.27 -6.66
N ASP A 97 -14.81 2.49 -5.75
CA ASP A 97 -15.72 3.02 -4.73
C ASP A 97 -14.93 3.68 -3.58
N TYR A 98 -15.55 4.64 -2.92
CA TYR A 98 -14.97 5.29 -1.75
C TYR A 98 -14.93 4.36 -0.52
N LEU A 99 -13.74 4.24 0.08
CA LEU A 99 -13.52 3.66 1.39
C LEU A 99 -12.63 4.62 2.19
N PRO A 100 -13.04 5.07 3.40
CA PRO A 100 -12.24 6.03 4.16
C PRO A 100 -10.85 5.49 4.47
N ASP A 101 -9.84 6.36 4.35
CA ASP A 101 -8.43 6.03 4.55
C ASP A 101 -8.18 5.28 5.86
N ARG A 102 -8.72 5.78 6.97
CA ARG A 102 -8.54 5.11 8.27
C ARG A 102 -9.15 3.70 8.29
N VAL A 103 -10.23 3.46 7.56
CA VAL A 103 -10.82 2.11 7.48
C VAL A 103 -9.90 1.21 6.65
N SER A 104 -9.43 1.66 5.48
CA SER A 104 -8.48 0.94 4.62
C SER A 104 -7.19 0.60 5.37
N ASN A 105 -6.59 1.58 6.05
CA ASN A 105 -5.39 1.44 6.87
C ASN A 105 -5.58 0.39 7.98
N LEU A 106 -6.66 0.48 8.78
CA LEU A 106 -6.93 -0.50 9.83
C LEU A 106 -7.18 -1.90 9.26
N ILE A 107 -7.84 -2.01 8.10
CA ILE A 107 -8.05 -3.30 7.47
C ILE A 107 -6.71 -3.92 7.04
N LEU A 108 -5.85 -3.15 6.38
CA LEU A 108 -4.54 -3.64 5.95
C LEU A 108 -3.67 -4.07 7.14
N GLN A 109 -3.71 -3.34 8.26
CA GLN A 109 -3.05 -3.76 9.51
C GLN A 109 -3.55 -5.12 10.01
N TYR A 110 -4.87 -5.40 9.94
CA TYR A 110 -5.42 -6.71 10.29
C TYR A 110 -4.83 -7.81 9.41
N LEU A 111 -4.80 -7.56 8.10
CA LEU A 111 -4.27 -8.49 7.10
C LEU A 111 -2.79 -8.77 7.35
N SER A 112 -1.97 -7.73 7.58
CA SER A 112 -0.55 -7.85 7.90
C SER A 112 -0.32 -8.74 9.12
N ASN A 113 -1.04 -8.47 10.21
CA ASN A 113 -0.95 -9.27 11.45
C ASN A 113 -1.38 -10.73 11.23
N SER A 114 -2.29 -10.97 10.28
CA SER A 114 -2.81 -12.30 9.96
C SER A 114 -1.82 -13.19 9.20
N LEU A 115 -0.86 -12.62 8.47
CA LEU A 115 0.10 -13.37 7.64
C LEU A 115 0.98 -14.35 8.44
N SER A 116 1.21 -14.04 9.72
CA SER A 116 1.99 -14.87 10.64
C SER A 116 1.38 -16.26 10.87
N LYS A 117 0.06 -16.42 10.74
CA LYS A 117 -0.65 -17.69 10.99
C LYS A 117 -0.95 -18.41 9.69
N THR A 118 -0.49 -19.66 9.55
CA THR A 118 -0.67 -20.46 8.33
C THR A 118 -2.15 -20.62 7.96
N THR A 119 -3.02 -20.88 8.93
CA THR A 119 -4.48 -20.99 8.70
C THR A 119 -5.06 -19.72 8.10
N MET A 120 -4.67 -18.55 8.61
CA MET A 120 -5.15 -17.26 8.12
C MET A 120 -4.57 -16.92 6.75
N TYR A 121 -3.28 -17.21 6.53
CA TYR A 121 -2.65 -17.06 5.22
C TYR A 121 -3.34 -17.91 4.15
N ASN A 122 -3.66 -19.18 4.46
CA ASN A 122 -4.39 -20.05 3.53
C ASN A 122 -5.80 -19.53 3.20
N LEU A 123 -6.47 -18.85 4.14
CA LEU A 123 -7.75 -18.19 3.89
C LEU A 123 -7.60 -16.92 3.03
N LEU A 124 -6.47 -16.20 3.15
CA LEU A 124 -6.16 -15.02 2.35
C LEU A 124 -5.71 -15.39 0.92
N GLN A 125 -5.00 -16.51 0.76
CA GLN A 125 -4.34 -16.91 -0.48
C GLN A 125 -5.22 -16.79 -1.74
N PRO A 126 -6.49 -17.24 -1.76
CA PRO A 126 -7.33 -17.15 -2.96
C PRO A 126 -7.60 -15.72 -3.45
N ARG A 127 -7.43 -14.71 -2.58
CA ARG A 127 -7.61 -13.28 -2.89
C ARG A 127 -6.32 -12.49 -2.77
N LEU A 128 -5.19 -13.14 -2.52
CA LEU A 128 -3.92 -12.48 -2.21
C LEU A 128 -3.45 -11.59 -3.37
N ASP A 129 -3.56 -12.07 -4.60
CA ASP A 129 -3.17 -11.30 -5.79
C ASP A 129 -3.99 -10.02 -5.95
N VAL A 130 -5.29 -10.12 -5.71
CA VAL A 130 -6.20 -8.97 -5.75
C VAL A 130 -5.81 -7.97 -4.67
N VAL A 131 -5.55 -8.43 -3.44
CA VAL A 131 -5.07 -7.54 -2.36
C VAL A 131 -3.72 -6.92 -2.74
N LEU A 132 -2.79 -7.69 -3.29
CA LEU A 132 -1.44 -7.24 -3.57
C LEU A 132 -1.39 -6.23 -4.74
N PHE A 133 -2.02 -6.57 -5.87
CA PHE A 133 -1.86 -5.86 -7.13
C PHE A 133 -3.02 -4.91 -7.47
N GLU A 134 -4.24 -5.22 -7.04
CA GLU A 134 -5.42 -4.38 -7.34
C GLU A 134 -5.83 -3.47 -6.17
N ILE A 135 -5.21 -3.63 -4.99
CA ILE A 135 -5.51 -2.80 -3.80
C ILE A 135 -4.23 -2.16 -3.24
N SER A 136 -3.29 -2.95 -2.74
CA SER A 136 -2.10 -2.43 -2.03
C SER A 136 -1.21 -1.60 -2.95
N LEU A 137 -0.92 -2.08 -4.15
CA LEU A 137 -0.08 -1.32 -5.09
C LEU A 137 -0.74 -0.02 -5.58
N PRO A 138 -2.03 0.01 -5.99
CA PRO A 138 -2.72 1.27 -6.27
C PRO A 138 -2.74 2.26 -5.10
N LEU A 139 -2.85 1.78 -3.85
CA LEU A 139 -2.77 2.65 -2.66
C LEU A 139 -1.37 3.26 -2.44
N MET A 140 -0.32 2.61 -2.97
CA MET A 140 1.06 3.14 -2.94
C MET A 140 1.34 4.15 -4.06
N CYS A 141 0.51 4.20 -5.10
CA CYS A 141 0.70 5.11 -6.22
C CYS A 141 0.34 6.55 -5.84
N PHE A 142 1.08 7.50 -6.42
CA PHE A 142 0.77 8.92 -6.35
C PHE A 142 -0.67 9.18 -6.83
N ASN A 143 -1.49 9.83 -6.00
CA ASN A 143 -2.92 10.01 -6.24
C ASN A 143 -3.31 11.48 -6.43
N ASP A 144 -4.60 11.77 -6.56
CA ASP A 144 -5.10 13.13 -6.77
C ASP A 144 -4.89 14.06 -5.57
N ASN A 145 -4.95 13.54 -4.34
CA ASN A 145 -4.65 14.33 -3.15
C ASN A 145 -3.15 14.66 -3.08
N ASP A 146 -2.30 13.72 -3.49
CA ASP A 146 -0.86 13.96 -3.60
C ASP A 146 -0.56 15.01 -4.68
N GLN A 147 -1.26 14.95 -5.82
CA GLN A 147 -1.13 15.94 -6.90
C GLN A 147 -1.55 17.33 -6.42
N ALA A 148 -2.70 17.45 -5.78
CA ALA A 148 -3.19 18.72 -5.24
C ALA A 148 -2.20 19.29 -4.22
N LEU A 149 -1.73 18.49 -3.27
CA LEU A 149 -0.76 18.94 -2.28
C LEU A 149 0.58 19.33 -2.93
N TRP A 150 1.03 18.59 -3.95
CA TRP A 150 2.24 18.91 -4.68
C TRP A 150 2.15 20.24 -5.45
N GLU A 151 0.99 20.55 -6.02
CA GLU A 151 0.74 21.80 -6.74
C GLU A 151 0.57 22.99 -5.80
N GLU A 152 -0.08 22.79 -4.65
CA GLU A 152 -0.33 23.82 -3.65
C GLU A 152 0.91 24.12 -2.79
N ASP A 153 1.52 23.08 -2.23
CA ASP A 153 2.68 23.17 -1.34
C ASP A 153 3.57 21.91 -1.44
N PRO A 154 4.51 21.88 -2.41
CA PRO A 154 5.40 20.73 -2.58
C PRO A 154 6.36 20.54 -1.39
N HIS A 155 6.62 21.57 -0.58
CA HIS A 155 7.42 21.44 0.63
C HIS A 155 6.65 20.67 1.70
N GLU A 156 5.37 20.97 1.87
CA GLU A 156 4.48 20.24 2.77
C GLU A 156 4.30 18.79 2.32
N TYR A 157 4.18 18.52 1.01
CA TYR A 157 4.18 17.14 0.50
C TYR A 157 5.41 16.35 0.97
N VAL A 158 6.61 16.95 0.81
CA VAL A 158 7.86 16.31 1.24
C VAL A 158 7.91 16.17 2.76
N ARG A 159 7.54 17.20 3.54
CA ARG A 159 7.54 17.16 5.01
C ARG A 159 6.61 16.07 5.53
N LYS A 160 5.40 15.96 4.97
CA LYS A 160 4.39 14.97 5.33
C LYS A 160 4.91 13.54 5.19
N GLY A 161 5.74 13.27 4.18
CA GLY A 161 6.38 11.97 3.99
C GLY A 161 7.37 11.55 5.10
N TYR A 162 7.65 12.42 6.08
CA TYR A 162 8.47 12.13 7.26
C TYR A 162 7.70 12.32 8.57
N ASP A 163 6.38 12.50 8.51
CA ASP A 163 5.52 12.70 9.68
C ASP A 163 4.98 11.35 10.19
N ILE A 164 5.60 10.86 11.26
CA ILE A 164 5.27 9.56 11.89
C ILE A 164 3.80 9.48 12.31
N ILE A 165 3.18 10.61 12.68
CA ILE A 165 1.78 10.62 13.11
C ILE A 165 0.87 10.42 11.90
N GLU A 166 1.09 11.12 10.80
CA GLU A 166 0.36 10.91 9.54
C GLU A 166 0.53 9.48 9.02
N ASP A 167 1.75 8.94 9.08
CA ASP A 167 2.08 7.58 8.65
C ASP A 167 1.23 6.51 9.38
N LEU A 168 0.98 6.69 10.68
CA LEU A 168 0.18 5.75 11.49
C LEU A 168 -1.25 5.55 10.95
N TYR A 169 -1.78 6.54 10.23
CA TYR A 169 -3.14 6.56 9.70
C TYR A 169 -3.20 6.37 8.18
N SER A 170 -2.05 6.37 7.48
CA SER A 170 -1.94 6.30 6.03
C SER A 170 -2.29 4.92 5.45
N PRO A 171 -3.20 4.81 4.47
CA PRO A 171 -3.44 3.59 3.71
C PRO A 171 -2.23 3.13 2.90
N SER A 172 -1.46 4.08 2.35
CA SER A 172 -0.26 3.81 1.55
C SER A 172 0.80 3.13 2.41
N ILE A 173 1.07 3.66 3.60
CA ILE A 173 2.00 3.04 4.55
C ILE A 173 1.50 1.67 5.02
N ALA A 174 0.21 1.53 5.34
CA ALA A 174 -0.33 0.22 5.72
C ALA A 174 -0.25 -0.82 4.58
N ALA A 175 -0.35 -0.39 3.32
CA ALA A 175 -0.16 -1.24 2.15
C ALA A 175 1.32 -1.65 2.01
N MET A 176 2.26 -0.71 2.18
CA MET A 176 3.69 -1.01 2.20
C MET A 176 4.07 -1.99 3.31
N ASP A 177 3.51 -1.80 4.51
CA ASP A 177 3.71 -2.70 5.66
C ASP A 177 3.16 -4.09 5.37
N PHE A 178 1.98 -4.18 4.73
CA PHE A 178 1.42 -5.45 4.31
C PHE A 178 2.31 -6.19 3.31
N VAL A 179 2.81 -5.48 2.29
CA VAL A 179 3.73 -6.05 1.29
C VAL A 179 5.02 -6.52 1.96
N SER A 180 5.62 -5.67 2.81
CA SER A 180 6.84 -5.97 3.55
C SER A 180 6.67 -7.20 4.45
N GLU A 181 5.56 -7.28 5.18
CA GLU A 181 5.24 -8.42 6.04
C GLU A 181 4.97 -9.69 5.22
N LEU A 182 4.31 -9.58 4.07
CA LEU A 182 4.06 -10.69 3.16
C LEU A 182 5.36 -11.28 2.64
N VAL A 183 6.29 -10.46 2.14
CA VAL A 183 7.56 -10.97 1.63
C VAL A 183 8.46 -11.47 2.76
N ARG A 184 8.33 -10.91 3.97
CA ARG A 184 9.10 -11.35 5.14
C ARG A 184 8.63 -12.71 5.66
N LYS A 185 7.32 -12.93 5.77
CA LYS A 185 6.75 -14.16 6.34
C LYS A 185 6.46 -15.26 5.32
N ARG A 186 6.20 -14.88 4.06
CA ARG A 186 5.71 -15.75 2.98
C ARG A 186 6.45 -15.49 1.66
N GLY A 187 7.73 -15.12 1.72
CA GLY A 187 8.47 -14.60 0.57
C GLY A 187 8.81 -15.56 -0.57
N LYS A 188 8.77 -16.88 -0.35
CA LYS A 188 9.28 -17.88 -1.32
C LYS A 188 8.72 -17.69 -2.74
N GLU A 189 7.41 -17.44 -2.86
CA GLU A 189 6.75 -17.21 -4.15
C GLU A 189 6.29 -15.75 -4.29
N ASN A 190 5.86 -15.13 -3.19
CA ASN A 190 5.28 -13.79 -3.21
C ASN A 190 6.28 -12.69 -3.58
N LEU A 191 7.55 -12.83 -3.16
CA LEU A 191 8.58 -11.84 -3.52
C LEU A 191 8.82 -11.83 -5.03
N GLN A 192 9.05 -13.00 -5.62
CA GLN A 192 9.28 -13.11 -7.07
C GLN A 192 8.09 -12.58 -7.86
N LYS A 193 6.88 -12.99 -7.48
CA LYS A 193 5.66 -12.53 -8.14
C LYS A 193 5.53 -11.01 -8.09
N PHE A 194 5.80 -10.42 -6.93
CA PHE A 194 5.71 -8.98 -6.74
C PHE A 194 6.76 -8.22 -7.56
N ILE A 195 8.02 -8.64 -7.50
CA ILE A 195 9.10 -7.99 -8.26
C ILE A 195 8.87 -8.10 -9.78
N LEU A 196 8.43 -9.25 -10.28
CA LEU A 196 8.09 -9.39 -11.70
C LEU A 196 7.00 -8.42 -12.13
N PHE A 197 5.98 -8.20 -11.29
CA PHE A 197 4.93 -7.22 -11.57
C PHE A 197 5.48 -5.78 -11.59
N ILE A 198 6.38 -5.44 -10.67
CA ILE A 198 7.02 -4.12 -10.65
C ILE A 198 7.90 -3.90 -11.89
N MET A 199 8.65 -4.91 -12.32
CA MET A 199 9.46 -4.83 -13.55
C MET A 199 8.59 -4.65 -14.79
N GLU A 200 7.43 -5.29 -14.84
CA GLU A 200 6.46 -5.09 -15.92
C GLU A 200 5.90 -3.65 -15.95
N ILE A 201 5.68 -3.01 -14.79
CA ILE A 201 5.33 -1.58 -14.73
C ILE A 201 6.47 -0.72 -15.30
N PHE A 202 7.71 -0.99 -14.91
CA PHE A 202 8.86 -0.24 -15.42
C PHE A 202 9.01 -0.38 -16.94
N LYS A 203 8.86 -1.60 -17.46
CA LYS A 203 8.89 -1.86 -18.90
C LYS A 203 7.81 -1.07 -19.65
N ARG A 204 6.55 -1.17 -19.22
CA ARG A 204 5.43 -0.43 -19.85
C ARG A 204 5.65 1.07 -19.80
N TYR A 205 6.20 1.57 -18.70
CA TYR A 205 6.51 2.99 -18.54
C TYR A 205 7.59 3.46 -19.51
N GLU A 206 8.62 2.64 -19.77
CA GLU A 206 9.69 2.96 -20.72
C GLU A 206 9.22 2.94 -22.17
N GLU A 207 8.36 1.98 -22.53
CA GLU A 207 7.80 1.82 -23.87
C GLU A 207 6.71 2.86 -24.20
N ALA A 208 6.10 3.48 -23.18
CA ALA A 208 5.04 4.47 -23.36
C ALA A 208 5.56 5.81 -23.91
N SER A 209 4.79 6.42 -24.82
CA SER A 209 5.03 7.80 -25.26
C SER A 209 4.80 8.78 -24.11
N ILE A 210 5.33 9.99 -24.25
CA ILE A 210 5.29 11.02 -23.20
C ILE A 210 3.83 11.36 -22.83
N GLU A 211 2.90 11.36 -23.78
CA GLU A 211 1.50 11.75 -23.55
C GLU A 211 0.71 10.74 -22.69
N ILE A 212 1.06 9.46 -22.74
CA ILE A 212 0.34 8.38 -22.03
C ILE A 212 1.18 7.75 -20.92
N LYS A 213 2.28 8.41 -20.54
CA LYS A 213 3.24 7.87 -19.59
C LYS A 213 2.62 7.78 -18.20
N ALA A 214 2.60 6.59 -17.62
CA ALA A 214 1.93 6.30 -16.34
C ALA A 214 2.78 6.72 -15.12
N TYR A 215 3.07 8.02 -14.99
CA TYR A 215 3.93 8.59 -13.94
C TYR A 215 3.54 8.17 -12.52
N ARG A 216 2.24 8.16 -12.23
CA ARG A 216 1.70 7.74 -10.91
C ARG A 216 1.99 6.28 -10.57
N GLN A 217 1.87 5.39 -11.56
CA GLN A 217 2.19 3.97 -11.38
C GLN A 217 3.69 3.75 -11.23
N LYS A 218 4.50 4.51 -11.98
CA LYS A 218 5.97 4.51 -11.82
C LYS A 218 6.38 4.95 -10.43
N ASP A 219 5.76 5.99 -9.88
CA ASP A 219 5.99 6.46 -8.51
C ASP A 219 5.71 5.37 -7.47
N GLY A 220 4.54 4.72 -7.53
CA GLY A 220 4.17 3.62 -6.63
C GLY A 220 5.09 2.40 -6.77
N ALA A 221 5.53 2.10 -7.99
CA ALA A 221 6.49 1.04 -8.24
C ALA A 221 7.89 1.34 -7.64
N LEU A 222 8.35 2.58 -7.75
CA LEU A 222 9.58 3.05 -7.10
C LEU A 222 9.46 3.01 -5.57
N LEU A 223 8.32 3.43 -5.03
CA LEU A 223 8.03 3.35 -3.59
C LEU A 223 8.11 1.91 -3.09
N ALA A 224 7.51 0.97 -3.82
CA ALA A 224 7.55 -0.46 -3.49
C ALA A 224 8.96 -1.04 -3.48
N ILE A 225 9.80 -0.69 -4.47
CA ILE A 225 11.21 -1.12 -4.50
C ILE A 225 11.99 -0.54 -3.33
N GLY A 226 11.86 0.77 -3.07
CA GLY A 226 12.53 1.40 -1.94
C GLY A 226 12.09 0.83 -0.59
N ALA A 227 10.81 0.50 -0.42
CA ALA A 227 10.28 -0.13 0.80
C ALA A 227 10.89 -1.52 1.05
N LEU A 228 11.16 -2.27 -0.03
CA LEU A 228 11.73 -3.61 0.03
C LEU A 228 13.26 -3.64 0.02
N CYS A 229 13.91 -2.48 0.13
CA CYS A 229 15.34 -2.30 0.07
C CYS A 229 16.13 -3.31 0.92
N GLU A 230 15.85 -3.43 2.21
CA GLU A 230 16.56 -4.34 3.11
C GLU A 230 16.40 -5.81 2.72
N LYS A 231 15.21 -6.18 2.21
CA LYS A 231 14.96 -7.54 1.76
C LYS A 231 15.71 -7.86 0.46
N LEU A 232 15.72 -6.92 -0.49
CA LEU A 232 16.32 -7.10 -1.81
C LEU A 232 17.86 -7.13 -1.74
N LYS A 233 18.48 -6.29 -0.90
CA LYS A 233 19.93 -6.30 -0.65
C LYS A 233 20.48 -7.64 -0.12
N GLN A 234 19.60 -8.48 0.46
CA GLN A 234 19.96 -9.73 1.12
C GLN A 234 19.49 -10.97 0.35
N THR A 235 18.83 -10.83 -0.80
CA THR A 235 18.18 -11.95 -1.49
C THR A 235 18.65 -12.03 -2.94
N GLU A 236 19.28 -13.14 -3.33
CA GLU A 236 19.59 -13.42 -4.74
C GLU A 236 18.35 -13.94 -5.51
N PRO A 237 18.26 -13.71 -6.84
CA PRO A 237 19.20 -12.94 -7.68
C PRO A 237 18.99 -11.41 -7.59
N TYR A 238 18.05 -10.93 -6.76
CA TYR A 238 17.70 -9.51 -6.76
C TYR A 238 18.86 -8.61 -6.38
N LYS A 239 19.71 -9.06 -5.45
CA LYS A 239 20.89 -8.31 -5.00
C LYS A 239 21.83 -7.98 -6.15
N SER A 240 22.13 -8.94 -7.04
CA SER A 240 23.00 -8.69 -8.20
C SER A 240 22.38 -7.73 -9.21
N GLU A 241 21.06 -7.73 -9.33
CA GLU A 241 20.31 -6.88 -10.28
C GLU A 241 19.99 -5.48 -9.75
N LEU A 242 20.36 -5.15 -8.50
CA LEU A 242 20.03 -3.85 -7.91
C LEU A 242 20.70 -2.68 -8.64
N GLU A 243 21.98 -2.79 -8.97
CA GLU A 243 22.70 -1.70 -9.63
C GLU A 243 22.15 -1.41 -11.05
N PRO A 244 21.98 -2.41 -11.95
CA PRO A 244 21.34 -2.19 -13.23
C PRO A 244 19.93 -1.60 -13.10
N MET A 245 19.13 -2.12 -12.17
CA MET A 245 17.77 -1.63 -11.92
C MET A 245 17.77 -0.15 -11.48
N LEU A 246 18.66 0.25 -10.58
CA LEU A 246 18.79 1.65 -10.16
C LEU A 246 19.25 2.54 -11.32
N ALA A 247 20.24 2.10 -12.09
CA ALA A 247 20.76 2.87 -13.22
C ALA A 247 19.71 3.10 -14.30
N GLN A 248 18.94 2.06 -14.64
CA GLN A 248 17.92 2.09 -15.68
C GLN A 248 16.64 2.80 -15.20
N HIS A 249 16.15 2.46 -14.01
CA HIS A 249 14.79 2.81 -13.63
C HIS A 249 14.68 3.93 -12.59
N VAL A 250 15.78 4.28 -11.90
CA VAL A 250 15.80 5.31 -10.84
C VAL A 250 16.62 6.53 -11.28
N PHE A 251 17.85 6.34 -11.74
CA PHE A 251 18.74 7.45 -12.08
C PHE A 251 18.25 8.27 -13.27
N LEU A 252 17.51 7.66 -14.21
CA LEU A 252 16.88 8.39 -15.31
C LEU A 252 15.80 9.38 -14.82
N GLU A 253 15.11 9.04 -13.74
CA GLU A 253 14.01 9.87 -13.21
C GLU A 253 14.48 11.15 -12.51
N PHE A 254 15.78 11.30 -12.23
CA PHE A 254 16.31 12.59 -11.78
C PHE A 254 16.19 13.69 -12.84
N ALA A 255 16.08 13.30 -14.13
CA ALA A 255 15.82 14.20 -15.25
C ALA A 255 14.35 14.17 -15.71
N SER A 256 13.45 13.54 -14.95
CA SER A 256 12.03 13.45 -15.28
C SER A 256 11.43 14.85 -15.42
N PRO A 257 10.53 15.11 -16.39
CA PRO A 257 9.81 16.38 -16.46
C PRO A 257 8.87 16.55 -15.25
N VAL A 258 8.50 15.46 -14.58
CA VAL A 258 7.54 15.45 -13.47
C VAL A 258 8.24 15.53 -12.12
N GLY A 259 7.86 16.53 -11.30
CA GLY A 259 8.50 16.84 -10.02
C GLY A 259 8.45 15.72 -8.98
N HIS A 260 7.27 15.12 -8.78
CA HIS A 260 7.12 14.06 -7.77
C HIS A 260 8.00 12.83 -8.08
N LEU A 261 8.23 12.50 -9.36
CA LEU A 261 9.13 11.41 -9.73
C LEU A 261 10.60 11.73 -9.46
N ARG A 262 11.03 12.99 -9.67
CA ARG A 262 12.39 13.42 -9.27
C ARG A 262 12.57 13.25 -7.76
N ALA A 263 11.58 13.66 -6.97
CA ALA A 263 11.60 13.50 -5.52
C ALA A 263 11.62 12.03 -5.10
N LYS A 264 10.80 11.18 -5.74
CA LYS A 264 10.78 9.74 -5.48
C LYS A 264 12.09 9.06 -5.84
N ALA A 265 12.68 9.42 -6.98
CA ALA A 265 13.98 8.90 -7.40
C ALA A 265 15.08 9.23 -6.39
N ALA A 266 15.09 10.46 -5.86
CA ALA A 266 16.00 10.86 -4.79
C ALA A 266 15.78 10.05 -3.51
N TRP A 267 14.53 9.82 -3.12
CA TRP A 267 14.20 8.99 -1.96
C TRP A 267 14.69 7.54 -2.14
N VAL A 268 14.42 6.91 -3.28
CA VAL A 268 14.88 5.53 -3.57
C VAL A 268 16.41 5.46 -3.60
N ALA A 269 17.08 6.40 -4.26
CA ALA A 269 18.54 6.46 -4.27
C ALA A 269 19.13 6.56 -2.85
N GLY A 270 18.47 7.31 -1.97
CA GLY A 270 18.79 7.34 -0.53
C GLY A 270 18.67 5.98 0.17
N GLN A 271 17.60 5.22 -0.10
CA GLN A 271 17.42 3.87 0.48
C GLN A 271 18.59 2.92 0.09
N TYR A 272 19.07 3.04 -1.14
CA TYR A 272 20.14 2.20 -1.69
C TYR A 272 21.54 2.82 -1.60
N ALA A 273 21.73 3.91 -0.84
CA ALA A 273 23.02 4.60 -0.75
C ALA A 273 24.19 3.72 -0.30
N HIS A 274 23.91 2.61 0.39
CA HIS A 274 24.90 1.69 0.96
C HIS A 274 25.06 0.37 0.18
N ILE A 275 24.58 0.28 -1.07
CA ILE A 275 24.88 -0.89 -1.90
C ILE A 275 26.29 -0.82 -2.48
N SER A 276 26.86 -1.98 -2.80
CA SER A 276 28.10 -2.06 -3.57
C SER A 276 27.80 -1.81 -5.04
N PHE A 277 28.53 -0.88 -5.65
CA PHE A 277 28.51 -0.66 -7.09
C PHE A 277 29.71 -1.38 -7.73
N SER A 278 29.44 -2.21 -8.73
CA SER A 278 30.42 -2.84 -9.60
C SER A 278 30.94 -1.88 -10.66
N ASP A 279 30.12 -0.98 -11.21
CA ASP A 279 30.56 0.05 -12.16
C ASP A 279 30.89 1.39 -11.44
N PRO A 280 32.16 1.84 -11.44
CA PRO A 280 32.55 3.13 -10.87
C PRO A 280 31.80 4.32 -11.48
N ASN A 281 31.33 4.23 -12.73
CA ASN A 281 30.55 5.29 -13.37
C ASN A 281 29.15 5.41 -12.78
N ASN A 282 28.49 4.28 -12.49
CA ASN A 282 27.20 4.27 -11.81
C ASN A 282 27.31 4.87 -10.40
N PHE A 283 28.39 4.54 -9.68
CA PHE A 283 28.67 5.13 -8.37
C PHE A 283 28.88 6.65 -8.46
N ARG A 284 29.72 7.13 -9.39
CA ARG A 284 29.93 8.57 -9.62
C ARG A 284 28.63 9.28 -9.99
N LYS A 285 27.81 8.68 -10.86
CA LYS A 285 26.51 9.21 -11.26
C LYS A 285 25.58 9.30 -10.06
N ALA A 286 25.48 8.26 -9.23
CA ALA A 286 24.68 8.27 -8.00
C ALA A 286 25.11 9.39 -7.06
N LEU A 287 26.42 9.55 -6.82
CA LEU A 287 26.96 10.64 -6.00
C LEU A 287 26.64 12.01 -6.57
N GLN A 288 26.81 12.23 -7.88
CA GLN A 288 26.51 13.50 -8.53
C GLN A 288 25.02 13.85 -8.43
N LEU A 289 24.14 12.86 -8.63
CA LEU A 289 22.69 13.04 -8.53
C LEU A 289 22.28 13.39 -7.09
N MET A 290 22.82 12.68 -6.10
CA MET A 290 22.55 12.96 -4.69
C MET A 290 23.15 14.30 -4.23
N ALA A 291 24.33 14.68 -4.73
CA ALA A 291 24.93 15.98 -4.45
C ALA A 291 24.10 17.12 -5.06
N LYS A 292 23.54 16.96 -6.26
CA LYS A 292 22.61 17.95 -6.84
C LYS A 292 21.35 18.14 -5.99
N VAL A 293 20.86 17.09 -5.35
CA VAL A 293 19.73 17.17 -4.41
C VAL A 293 20.15 17.75 -3.06
N GLY A 294 21.32 17.36 -2.54
CA GLY A 294 21.84 17.77 -1.23
C GLY A 294 22.39 19.19 -1.17
N VAL A 295 23.07 19.65 -2.23
CA VAL A 295 23.53 21.04 -2.38
C VAL A 295 22.32 21.97 -2.55
N LYS A 296 21.25 21.53 -3.22
CA LYS A 296 19.98 22.26 -3.23
C LYS A 296 19.30 22.28 -1.86
N LYS A 297 19.36 21.21 -1.04
CA LYS A 297 18.89 21.27 0.36
C LYS A 297 19.65 22.27 1.25
N LEU A 298 20.92 22.56 0.94
CA LEU A 298 21.73 23.55 1.68
C LEU A 298 21.68 24.96 1.06
N ALA A 299 21.39 25.07 -0.24
CA ALA A 299 21.24 26.35 -0.96
C ALA A 299 19.78 26.86 -1.00
N ASP A 300 18.78 25.98 -0.84
CA ASP A 300 17.38 26.31 -1.06
C ASP A 300 16.62 26.56 0.26
N VAL A 301 17.09 27.58 1.00
CA VAL A 301 16.16 28.60 1.53
C VAL A 301 15.56 29.42 0.36
N HIS A 302 16.05 29.26 -0.87
CA HIS A 302 15.45 29.81 -2.08
C HIS A 302 15.54 28.85 -3.28
N PHE A 303 14.39 28.29 -3.68
CA PHE A 303 14.03 27.86 -5.05
C PHE A 303 15.03 27.05 -5.90
N SER A 304 14.73 25.77 -6.18
CA SER A 304 14.46 25.22 -7.54
C SER A 304 14.28 23.69 -7.54
N LEU A 305 13.13 23.21 -7.05
CA LEU A 305 12.58 21.89 -7.41
C LEU A 305 11.10 21.93 -7.81
N ILE A 306 10.56 23.12 -8.05
CA ILE A 306 9.26 23.37 -8.71
C ILE A 306 9.52 23.46 -10.21
#